data_AF-A0A8J7BD94-F1
#
_entry.id   AF-A0A8J7BD94-F1
#
_cell.length_a   1.000
_cell.length_b   1.000
_cell.length_c   1.000
_cell.angle_alpha   90.00
_cell.angle_beta   90.00
_cell.angle_gamma   90.00
#
_symmetry.space_group_name_H-M   'P 1'
#
loop_
_entity.id
_entity.type
_entity.pdbx_description
1 polymer ?
#
loop_
_entity_poly.entity_id
_entity_poly.type
_entity_poly.pdbx_seq_one_letter_code
_entity_poly.pdbx_strand_id
1 'polypeptide(L)'
;MASLFIKSLTCNETEDTFGSDECLLEVFTNAGRKTYRETMNNGEVFEINDELPFTVRAKVKLWDLDLGRWPDYNDHLGTVVIRDTPVQNSTASFTLDGADYVLTYDVKP
;
A
#
# COMPACT_ATOMS: atom_id res chain seq x y z
N MET A 1 9.99 -19.92 4.97
CA MET A 1 9.01 -19.25 4.10
C MET A 1 8.31 -18.30 5.02
N ALA A 2 8.44 -16.99 4.78
CA ALA A 2 7.89 -16.00 5.70
C ALA A 2 6.45 -15.67 5.34
N SER A 3 5.76 -15.04 6.29
CA SER A 3 4.40 -14.56 6.09
C SER A 3 4.35 -13.05 6.29
N LEU A 4 3.82 -12.32 5.31
CA LEU A 4 3.58 -10.89 5.38
C LEU A 4 2.13 -10.67 5.85
N PHE A 5 1.98 -10.14 7.06
CA PHE A 5 0.68 -9.74 7.57
C PHE A 5 0.50 -8.24 7.38
N ILE A 6 -0.40 -7.86 6.47
CA ILE A 6 -0.72 -6.46 6.18
C ILE A 6 -1.87 -6.05 7.08
N LYS A 7 -1.62 -5.08 7.97
CA LYS A 7 -2.61 -4.62 8.95
C LYS A 7 -3.49 -3.57 8.31
N SER A 8 -2.88 -2.44 7.97
CA SER A 8 -3.60 -1.27 7.50
C SER A 8 -2.72 -0.40 6.61
N LEU A 9 -3.41 0.42 5.81
CA LEU A 9 -2.85 1.56 5.10
C LEU A 9 -3.47 2.81 5.71
N THR A 10 -2.63 3.76 6.14
CA THR A 10 -3.08 5.05 6.67
C THR A 10 -2.77 6.13 5.65
N CYS A 11 -3.76 6.97 5.34
CA CYS A 11 -3.60 8.17 4.53
C CYS A 11 -3.35 9.35 5.46
N ASN A 12 -2.18 9.97 5.41
CA ASN A 12 -1.93 11.23 6.11
C ASN A 12 -2.27 12.41 5.21
N GLU A 13 -1.87 12.34 3.94
CA GLU A 13 -2.11 13.35 2.90
C GLU A 13 -2.37 12.63 1.56
N THR A 14 -3.46 13.01 0.90
CA THR A 14 -3.79 12.61 -0.48
C THR A 14 -2.87 13.31 -1.47
N GLU A 15 -2.70 12.75 -2.67
CA GLU A 15 -1.96 13.44 -3.73
C GLU A 15 -2.69 14.72 -4.17
N ASP A 16 -4.01 14.62 -4.23
CA ASP A 16 -4.89 15.60 -4.84
C ASP A 16 -5.20 16.75 -3.85
N THR A 17 -4.97 18.01 -4.26
CA THR A 17 -5.30 19.18 -3.39
C THR A 17 -6.79 19.25 -3.05
N PHE A 18 -7.63 18.61 -3.87
CA PHE A 18 -9.07 18.52 -3.68
C PHE A 18 -9.57 17.15 -4.16
N GLY A 19 -9.74 16.22 -3.24
CA GLY A 19 -10.28 14.91 -3.60
C GLY A 19 -9.96 13.86 -2.56
N SER A 20 -10.50 12.68 -2.81
CA SER A 20 -10.06 11.44 -2.19
C SER A 20 -9.25 10.67 -3.23
N ASP A 21 -8.23 9.94 -2.81
CA ASP A 21 -7.48 9.07 -3.71
C ASP A 21 -8.22 7.72 -3.85
N GLU A 22 -8.34 7.20 -5.07
CA GLU A 22 -8.87 5.86 -5.33
C GLU A 22 -7.78 4.80 -5.24
N CYS A 23 -7.27 4.63 -4.02
CA CYS A 23 -6.11 3.78 -3.70
C CYS A 23 -6.23 2.36 -4.26
N LEU A 24 -5.18 1.93 -4.97
CA LEU A 24 -4.90 0.55 -5.32
C LEU A 24 -3.57 0.11 -4.73
N LEU A 25 -3.62 -0.75 -3.71
CA LEU A 25 -2.45 -1.42 -3.16
C LEU A 25 -2.22 -2.75 -3.89
N GLU A 26 -1.12 -2.87 -4.63
CA GLU A 26 -0.69 -4.12 -5.27
C GLU A 26 0.45 -4.78 -4.48
N VAL A 27 0.25 -6.04 -4.09
CA VAL A 27 1.26 -6.84 -3.38
C VAL A 27 1.70 -7.99 -4.26
N PHE A 28 2.98 -7.99 -4.62
CA PHE A 28 3.61 -9.03 -5.43
C PHE A 28 4.46 -9.93 -4.54
N THR A 29 4.11 -11.21 -4.48
CA THR A 29 4.89 -12.27 -3.83
C THR A 29 5.25 -13.35 -4.84
N ASN A 30 5.97 -14.39 -4.42
CA ASN A 30 6.20 -15.56 -5.27
C ASN A 30 4.93 -16.38 -5.56
N ALA A 31 3.84 -16.16 -4.81
CA ALA A 31 2.54 -16.80 -5.06
C ALA A 31 1.69 -16.04 -6.10
N GLY A 32 2.10 -14.83 -6.49
CA GLY A 32 1.43 -14.01 -7.49
C GLY A 32 1.17 -12.58 -7.01
N ARG A 33 0.17 -11.94 -7.62
CA ARG A 33 -0.27 -10.58 -7.29
C ARG A 33 -1.58 -10.64 -6.51
N LYS A 34 -1.62 -9.96 -5.37
CA LYS A 34 -2.85 -9.64 -4.61
C LYS A 34 -3.09 -8.13 -4.68
N THR A 35 -4.34 -7.70 -4.69
CA THR A 35 -4.72 -6.29 -4.78
C THR A 35 -5.75 -5.94 -3.72
N TYR A 36 -5.62 -4.75 -3.14
CA TYR A 36 -6.59 -4.17 -2.22
C TYR A 36 -6.96 -2.79 -2.73
N ARG A 37 -8.23 -2.41 -2.59
CA ARG A 37 -8.77 -1.13 -3.08
C ARG A 37 -9.64 -0.51 -2.02
N GLU A 38 -9.49 0.79 -1.84
CA GLU A 38 -10.32 1.63 -0.98
C GLU A 38 -10.21 3.07 -1.46
N THR A 39 -11.28 3.85 -1.33
CA THR A 39 -11.20 5.31 -1.53
C THR A 39 -10.81 5.96 -0.21
N MET A 40 -9.78 6.80 -0.19
CA MET A 40 -9.22 7.35 1.05
C MET A 40 -9.06 8.87 1.02
N ASN A 41 -9.34 9.51 2.15
CA ASN A 41 -9.07 10.92 2.44
C ASN A 41 -8.01 11.07 3.54
N ASN A 42 -7.49 12.30 3.70
CA ASN A 42 -6.55 12.65 4.76
C ASN A 42 -7.08 12.23 6.14
N GLY A 43 -6.26 11.50 6.89
CA GLY A 43 -6.54 10.99 8.24
C GLY A 43 -7.28 9.65 8.28
N GLU A 44 -7.68 9.08 7.13
CA GLU A 44 -8.39 7.80 7.09
C GLU A 44 -7.44 6.60 7.19
N VAL A 45 -7.99 5.49 7.69
CA VAL A 45 -7.28 4.22 7.86
C VAL A 45 -8.07 3.13 7.16
N PHE A 46 -7.43 2.47 6.20
CA PHE A 46 -7.94 1.28 5.54
C PHE A 46 -7.40 0.03 6.23
N GLU A 47 -8.26 -0.67 6.95
CA GLU A 47 -7.97 -1.94 7.61
C GLU A 47 -8.01 -3.09 6.59
N ILE A 48 -6.87 -3.74 6.35
CA ILE A 48 -6.70 -4.81 5.36
C ILE A 48 -6.73 -6.19 6.04
N ASN A 49 -5.99 -6.36 7.13
CA ASN A 49 -5.95 -7.57 7.96
C ASN A 49 -5.82 -8.89 7.17
N ASP A 50 -4.90 -8.94 6.21
CA ASP A 50 -4.67 -10.09 5.34
C ASP A 50 -3.25 -10.63 5.47
N GLU A 51 -3.09 -11.93 5.26
CA GLU A 51 -1.83 -12.64 5.46
C GLU A 51 -1.39 -13.35 4.17
N LEU A 52 -0.20 -13.01 3.68
CA LEU A 52 0.32 -13.49 2.40
C LEU A 52 1.65 -14.23 2.57
N PRO A 53 1.77 -15.48 2.08
CA PRO A 53 3.05 -16.17 2.08
C PRO A 53 3.99 -15.53 1.05
N PHE A 54 5.27 -15.39 1.42
CA PHE A 54 6.32 -14.93 0.51
C PHE A 54 7.70 -15.51 0.81
N THR A 55 8.63 -15.38 -0.14
CA THR A 55 10.01 -15.87 -0.04
C THR A 55 10.98 -14.77 -0.45
N VAL A 56 11.99 -14.49 0.38
CA VAL A 56 13.01 -13.43 0.21
C VAL A 56 12.47 -11.99 0.23
N ARG A 57 11.46 -11.68 -0.59
CA ARG A 57 10.90 -10.32 -0.69
C ARG A 57 9.46 -10.31 -1.20
N ALA A 58 8.69 -9.37 -0.70
CA ALA A 58 7.43 -8.91 -1.30
C ALA A 58 7.64 -7.49 -1.84
N LYS A 59 7.12 -7.20 -3.02
CA LYS A 59 7.09 -5.84 -3.59
C LYS A 59 5.68 -5.29 -3.43
N VAL A 60 5.54 -4.16 -2.77
CA VAL A 60 4.25 -3.49 -2.59
C VAL A 60 4.28 -2.18 -3.35
N LYS A 61 3.23 -1.91 -4.12
CA LYS A 61 3.02 -0.66 -4.83
C LYS A 61 1.71 -0.03 -4.39
N LEU A 62 1.70 1.28 -4.29
CA LEU A 62 0.49 2.06 -4.13
C LEU A 62 0.29 2.92 -5.37
N TRP A 63 -0.97 3.06 -5.76
CA TRP A 63 -1.41 3.87 -6.88
C TRP A 63 -2.66 4.65 -6.48
N ASP A 64 -2.81 5.85 -7.00
CA ASP A 64 -4.12 6.43 -7.24
C ASP A 64 -4.65 5.93 -8.59
N LEU A 65 -5.95 5.72 -8.70
CA LEU A 65 -6.61 5.36 -9.95
C LEU A 65 -7.35 6.54 -10.58
N ASP A 66 -7.37 7.69 -9.90
CA ASP A 66 -7.80 8.99 -10.42
C ASP A 66 -9.21 8.99 -11.05
N LEU A 67 -10.09 8.09 -10.58
CA LEU A 67 -11.35 7.70 -11.22
C LEU A 67 -12.35 8.87 -11.33
N GLY A 68 -12.14 9.78 -12.28
CA GLY A 68 -13.02 10.94 -12.46
C GLY A 68 -12.43 12.20 -13.08
N ARG A 69 -11.11 12.30 -13.33
CA ARG A 69 -10.49 13.53 -13.85
C ARG A 69 -9.80 13.32 -15.21
N TRP A 70 -10.42 13.80 -16.29
CA TRP A 70 -9.83 13.73 -17.63
C TRP A 70 -8.84 14.89 -17.92
N PRO A 71 -7.64 14.66 -18.50
CA PRO A 71 -7.02 13.38 -18.81
C PRO A 71 -6.42 12.72 -17.57
N ASP A 72 -6.62 11.41 -17.48
CA ASP A 72 -6.60 10.63 -16.24
C ASP A 72 -5.52 9.54 -16.34
N TYR A 73 -4.37 9.74 -15.68
CA TYR A 73 -3.29 8.76 -15.66
C TYR A 73 -3.16 8.27 -14.22
N ASN A 74 -3.44 6.99 -13.96
CA ASN A 74 -3.22 6.40 -12.63
C ASN A 74 -1.86 6.79 -12.04
N ASP A 75 -1.86 7.53 -10.94
CA ASP A 75 -0.63 8.07 -10.36
C ASP A 75 0.09 7.08 -9.44
N HIS A 76 1.43 7.04 -9.56
CA HIS A 76 2.26 6.03 -8.88
C HIS A 76 2.78 6.55 -7.53
N LEU A 77 1.97 6.42 -6.48
CA LEU A 77 2.26 6.99 -5.15
C LEU A 77 3.46 6.36 -4.43
N GLY A 78 3.93 5.18 -4.85
CA GLY A 78 5.22 4.65 -4.40
C GLY A 78 5.41 3.15 -4.50
N THR A 79 6.62 2.69 -4.19
CA THR A 79 6.99 1.28 -4.17
C THR A 79 7.86 0.99 -2.96
N VAL A 80 7.52 -0.05 -2.20
CA VAL A 80 8.31 -0.54 -1.07
C VAL A 80 8.65 -2.02 -1.25
N VAL A 81 9.80 -2.43 -0.70
CA VAL A 81 10.26 -3.82 -0.73
C VAL A 81 10.38 -4.33 0.69
N ILE A 82 9.53 -5.29 1.05
CA ILE A 82 9.53 -5.93 2.37
C ILE A 82 10.35 -7.21 2.28
N ARG A 83 11.31 -7.37 3.19
CA ARG A 83 12.18 -8.57 3.28
C ARG A 83 11.58 -9.60 4.21
N ASP A 84 12.01 -10.85 4.08
CA ASP A 84 11.62 -11.98 4.93
C ASP A 84 12.21 -11.96 6.36
N THR A 85 12.77 -10.82 6.78
CA THR A 85 13.27 -10.63 8.14
C THR A 85 12.08 -10.38 9.08
N PRO A 86 11.93 -11.16 10.16
CA PRO A 86 10.81 -10.98 11.07
C PRO A 86 10.78 -9.58 11.70
N VAL A 87 9.61 -8.94 11.66
CA VAL A 87 9.35 -7.62 12.25
C VAL A 87 7.92 -7.56 12.79
N GLN A 88 7.68 -6.68 13.75
CA GLN A 88 6.36 -6.45 14.34
C GLN A 88 6.04 -4.96 14.35
N ASN A 89 4.82 -4.60 13.93
CA ASN A 89 4.33 -3.23 13.80
C ASN A 89 5.30 -2.34 13.01
N SER A 90 5.89 -2.90 11.95
CA SER A 90 6.80 -2.14 11.09
C SER A 90 5.99 -1.28 10.12
N THR A 91 6.58 -0.17 9.70
CA THR A 91 5.96 0.78 8.78
C THR A 91 6.77 0.90 7.49
N ALA A 92 6.07 1.21 6.40
CA ALA A 92 6.69 1.61 5.14
C ALA A 92 5.88 2.76 4.54
N SER A 93 6.57 3.74 3.95
CA SER A 93 5.94 4.96 3.46
C SER A 93 5.86 5.00 1.93
N PHE A 94 4.76 5.54 1.41
CA PHE A 94 4.58 5.93 0.02
C PHE A 94 4.42 7.46 -0.01
N THR A 95 5.34 8.14 -0.69
CA THR A 95 5.46 9.62 -0.61
C THR A 95 5.74 10.25 -1.97
N LEU A 96 5.42 9.53 -3.05
CA LEU A 96 5.53 10.10 -4.39
C LEU A 96 4.30 10.95 -4.69
N ASP A 97 4.48 11.84 -5.67
CA ASP A 97 3.44 12.69 -6.25
C ASP A 97 2.72 13.63 -5.26
N GLY A 98 3.21 13.78 -4.03
CA GLY A 98 2.66 14.71 -3.04
C GLY A 98 1.81 14.03 -1.97
N ALA A 99 1.53 12.74 -2.15
CA ALA A 99 0.85 11.92 -1.16
C ALA A 99 1.76 11.60 0.05
N ASP A 100 1.14 11.21 1.17
CA ASP A 100 1.80 10.61 2.34
C ASP A 100 0.94 9.47 2.90
N TYR A 101 1.34 8.24 2.57
CA TYR A 101 0.70 7.03 3.07
C TYR A 101 1.67 6.18 3.87
N VAL A 102 1.14 5.54 4.92
CA VAL A 102 1.90 4.63 5.79
C VAL A 102 1.24 3.25 5.82
N LEU A 103 1.97 2.25 5.33
CA LEU A 103 1.60 0.84 5.45
C LEU A 103 2.10 0.28 6.78
N THR A 104 1.21 -0.29 7.59
CA THR A 104 1.59 -1.02 8.82
C THR A 104 1.52 -2.52 8.58
N TYR A 105 2.60 -3.25 8.92
CA TYR A 105 2.71 -4.68 8.66
C TYR A 105 3.57 -5.42 9.68
N ASP A 106 3.42 -6.75 9.70
CA ASP A 106 4.34 -7.69 10.35
C ASP A 106 4.98 -8.62 9.32
N VAL A 107 6.18 -9.11 9.63
CA VAL A 107 6.76 -10.28 8.96
C VAL A 107 6.92 -11.37 10.00
N LYS A 108 6.26 -12.50 9.76
CA LYS A 108 6.32 -13.69 10.62
C LYS A 108 7.25 -14.74 9.99
N PRO A 109 7.95 -15.54 10.80
CA PRO A 109 8.83 -16.63 10.32
C PRO A 109 8.14 -17.63 9.38
#